data_AF-A0A7R8VWX3-F1
#
_entry.id   AF-A0A7R8VWX3-F1
#
_cell.length_a   1.000
_cell.length_b   1.000
_cell.length_c   1.000
_cell.angle_alpha   90.00
_cell.angle_beta   90.00
_cell.angle_gamma   90.00
#
_symmetry.space_group_name_H-M   'P 1'
#
loop_
_entity.id
_entity.type
_entity.pdbx_description
1 polymer ?
#
loop_
_entity_poly.entity_id
_entity_poly.type
_entity_poly.pdbx_seq_one_letter_code
_entity_poly.pdbx_strand_id
1 'polypeptide(L)'
;MNILQRSTMSATSPQHCFILVLLISWGQAFTLSEDATPASPASDDLHPCSRPCKVGDEPMTCRYKFSVEWYMTMSKACYDCKSNKTDCFRMDCIPGDGFKRPVVVVNRQLPGPSIEVCLGDEILVELHNHLLEESTTIHWHGHHQRGTQFMDGVPYVTQCPVQPKSAFRYRYWADTPGTHFWHSHTGT
;
A
#
# COMPACT_ATOMS: atom_id res chain seq x y z
N MET A 1 24.63 -24.26 -41.72
CA MET A 1 24.05 -23.32 -42.71
C MET A 1 23.80 -22.00 -42.01
N ASN A 2 24.68 -21.03 -42.24
CA ASN A 2 24.46 -19.63 -41.89
C ASN A 2 23.59 -18.98 -42.96
N ILE A 3 22.60 -18.17 -42.58
CA ILE A 3 22.26 -16.93 -43.30
C ILE A 3 21.99 -15.83 -42.26
N LEU A 4 22.76 -14.76 -42.39
CA LEU A 4 22.65 -13.46 -41.71
C LEU A 4 21.50 -12.65 -42.32
N GLN A 5 20.83 -11.78 -41.55
CA GLN A 5 21.03 -10.33 -41.63
C GLN A 5 20.09 -9.52 -40.72
N ARG A 6 20.69 -8.44 -40.22
CA ARG A 6 20.20 -7.34 -39.38
C ARG A 6 19.10 -6.52 -40.07
N SER A 7 18.18 -5.97 -39.29
CA SER A 7 17.79 -4.55 -39.38
C SER A 7 17.10 -4.07 -38.10
N THR A 8 17.61 -2.97 -37.55
CA THR A 8 17.11 -2.19 -36.43
C THR A 8 16.08 -1.16 -36.90
N MET A 9 15.07 -0.84 -36.06
CA MET A 9 14.37 0.46 -35.86
C MET A 9 13.06 0.12 -35.09
N SER A 10 12.98 0.31 -33.76
CA SER A 10 12.71 1.55 -33.03
C SER A 10 11.68 2.45 -33.72
N ALA A 11 10.44 2.46 -33.21
CA ALA A 11 9.70 3.67 -32.82
C ALA A 11 8.24 3.36 -32.43
N THR A 12 7.91 3.69 -31.18
CA THR A 12 6.71 4.44 -30.72
C THR A 12 5.29 3.93 -31.06
N SER A 13 4.58 3.45 -30.02
CA SER A 13 3.23 3.81 -29.51
C SER A 13 2.38 4.85 -30.30
N PRO A 14 1.02 4.93 -30.15
CA PRO A 14 -0.01 3.96 -29.74
C PRO A 14 -1.16 3.85 -30.79
N GLN A 15 -1.83 2.70 -30.84
CA GLN A 15 -3.11 2.57 -31.54
C GLN A 15 -4.23 3.19 -30.68
N HIS A 16 -4.57 4.46 -30.91
CA HIS A 16 -5.88 5.01 -30.53
C HIS A 16 -6.86 4.73 -31.68
N CYS A 17 -7.92 4.00 -31.37
CA CYS A 17 -9.03 3.75 -32.28
C CYS A 17 -10.01 4.92 -32.16
N PHE A 18 -10.06 5.82 -33.15
CA PHE A 18 -11.09 6.85 -33.27
C PHE A 18 -12.02 6.49 -34.44
N ILE A 19 -13.26 6.11 -34.12
CA ILE A 19 -14.35 6.06 -35.10
C ILE A 19 -14.97 7.46 -35.14
N LEU A 20 -14.86 8.10 -36.31
CA LEU A 20 -15.44 9.39 -36.63
C LEU A 20 -16.88 9.18 -37.11
N VAL A 21 -17.87 9.80 -36.45
CA VAL A 21 -19.21 10.02 -37.04
C VAL A 21 -19.55 11.50 -36.94
N LEU A 22 -19.69 12.10 -38.12
CA LEU A 22 -20.01 13.51 -38.38
C LEU A 22 -21.47 13.81 -38.05
N LEU A 23 -21.72 14.82 -37.21
CA LEU A 23 -22.95 15.61 -37.24
C LEU A 23 -22.60 17.10 -37.14
N ILE A 24 -23.14 17.86 -38.10
CA ILE A 24 -22.91 19.28 -38.31
C ILE A 24 -23.92 20.05 -37.45
N SER A 25 -23.46 20.90 -36.53
CA SER A 25 -24.20 22.10 -36.11
C SER A 25 -23.24 23.20 -35.68
N TRP A 26 -23.58 24.42 -36.09
CA TRP A 26 -22.76 25.62 -35.98
C TRP A 26 -22.61 26.14 -34.56
N GLY A 27 -21.41 26.64 -34.24
CA GLY A 27 -21.23 27.81 -33.37
C GLY A 27 -21.29 27.58 -31.87
N GLN A 28 -20.16 27.17 -31.28
CA GLN A 28 -19.58 27.77 -30.07
C GLN A 28 -18.18 27.19 -29.89
N ALA A 29 -17.16 28.06 -29.93
CA ALA A 29 -15.80 27.69 -29.62
C ALA A 29 -15.71 27.37 -28.12
N PHE A 30 -15.90 26.10 -27.78
CA PHE A 30 -15.47 25.60 -26.49
C PHE A 30 -13.96 25.47 -26.54
N THR A 31 -13.28 26.47 -25.98
CA THR A 31 -11.91 26.32 -25.51
C THR A 31 -11.90 25.10 -24.61
N LEU A 32 -11.15 24.06 -24.99
CA LEU A 32 -10.75 23.04 -24.03
C LEU A 32 -9.91 23.78 -23.01
N SER A 33 -10.53 24.17 -21.89
CA SER A 33 -9.79 24.54 -20.70
C SER A 33 -8.89 23.36 -20.40
N GLU A 34 -7.59 23.61 -20.26
CA GLU A 34 -6.71 22.79 -19.45
C GLU A 34 -7.35 22.75 -18.07
N ASP A 35 -8.25 21.78 -17.88
CA ASP A 35 -8.93 21.61 -16.61
C ASP A 35 -7.84 21.22 -15.63
N ALA A 36 -7.61 22.15 -14.70
CA ALA A 36 -6.60 22.04 -13.68
C ALA A 36 -6.72 20.65 -13.06
N THR A 37 -5.64 19.88 -13.13
CA THR A 37 -5.49 18.72 -12.26
C THR A 37 -5.82 19.21 -10.85
N PRO A 38 -6.83 18.63 -10.17
CA PRO A 38 -7.13 19.04 -8.81
C PRO A 38 -5.84 18.87 -8.04
N ALA A 39 -5.33 19.98 -7.50
CA ALA A 39 -4.13 20.00 -6.70
C ALA A 39 -4.27 18.89 -5.66
N SER A 40 -3.41 17.87 -5.78
CA SER A 40 -3.28 16.83 -4.76
C SER A 40 -3.17 17.54 -3.42
N PRO A 41 -3.93 17.10 -2.39
CA PRO A 41 -3.76 17.65 -1.06
C PRO A 41 -2.28 17.61 -0.67
N ALA A 42 -1.85 18.70 -0.07
CA ALA A 42 -0.47 19.05 0.16
C ALA A 42 0.35 17.91 0.78
N SER A 43 1.59 17.85 0.33
CA SER A 43 2.69 16.93 0.59
C SER A 43 3.14 16.82 2.07
N ASP A 44 2.28 16.36 2.98
CA ASP A 44 2.69 16.01 4.36
C ASP A 44 2.31 14.59 4.81
N ASP A 45 1.52 13.84 4.02
CA ASP A 45 1.08 12.46 4.36
C ASP A 45 1.65 11.37 3.44
N LEU A 46 2.46 11.74 2.42
CA LEU A 46 2.98 10.76 1.46
C LEU A 46 4.34 10.23 1.88
N HIS A 47 4.42 8.91 2.13
CA HIS A 47 5.67 8.24 2.47
C HIS A 47 6.72 8.43 1.34
N PRO A 48 8.01 8.73 1.63
CA PRO A 48 9.01 9.06 0.60
C PRO A 48 9.22 8.00 -0.50
N CYS A 49 8.92 6.73 -0.20
CA CYS A 49 9.00 5.65 -1.18
C CYS A 49 7.76 5.50 -2.07
N SER A 50 6.66 6.16 -1.73
CA SER A 50 5.48 6.25 -2.59
C SER A 50 5.78 7.24 -3.72
N ARG A 51 6.48 6.76 -4.74
CA ARG A 51 6.98 7.56 -5.87
C ARG A 51 6.76 6.86 -7.21
N PRO A 52 6.73 7.59 -8.33
CA PRO A 52 6.76 6.98 -9.65
C PRO A 52 8.06 6.22 -9.87
N CYS A 53 7.97 4.93 -10.19
CA CYS A 53 9.13 4.07 -10.44
C CYS A 53 9.68 4.26 -11.84
N LYS A 54 11.00 4.44 -11.96
CA LYS A 54 11.70 4.53 -13.25
C LYS A 54 12.67 3.36 -13.41
N VAL A 55 12.84 2.92 -14.65
CA VAL A 55 13.76 1.84 -14.98
C VAL A 55 15.20 2.31 -14.77
N GLY A 56 15.96 1.58 -13.96
CA GLY A 56 17.35 1.92 -13.64
C GLY A 56 17.52 2.92 -12.49
N ASP A 57 16.46 3.24 -11.75
CA ASP A 57 16.59 3.95 -10.49
C ASP A 57 17.39 3.12 -9.47
N GLU A 58 18.21 3.80 -8.68
CA GLU A 58 18.90 3.18 -7.55
C GLU A 58 17.89 2.77 -6.46
N PRO A 59 18.06 1.58 -5.86
CA PRO A 59 17.23 1.13 -4.75
C PRO A 59 17.23 2.08 -3.55
N MET A 60 16.07 2.27 -2.95
CA MET A 60 15.89 2.99 -1.69
C MET A 60 15.58 2.04 -0.52
N THR A 61 15.96 2.41 0.70
CA THR A 61 15.48 1.73 1.91
C THR A 61 14.24 2.45 2.44
N CYS A 62 13.10 1.77 2.38
CA CYS A 62 11.78 2.28 2.75
C CYS A 62 11.42 1.83 4.16
N ARG A 63 11.31 2.79 5.09
CA ARG A 63 11.17 2.53 6.52
C ARG A 63 9.75 2.77 6.99
N TYR A 64 9.09 1.73 7.45
CA TYR A 64 7.74 1.79 8.01
C TYR A 64 7.76 1.43 9.49
N LYS A 65 6.89 2.07 10.26
CA LYS A 65 6.68 1.75 11.67
C LYS A 65 5.27 1.24 11.86
N PHE A 66 5.15 0.00 12.32
CA PHE A 66 3.87 -0.65 12.58
C PHE A 66 3.67 -0.76 14.09
N SER A 67 2.64 -0.13 14.62
CA SER A 67 2.23 -0.26 16.01
C SER A 67 0.96 -1.09 16.06
N VAL A 68 1.07 -2.34 16.51
CA VAL A 68 -0.07 -3.25 16.65
C VAL A 68 -0.74 -2.97 17.99
N GLU A 69 -2.03 -2.66 17.99
CA GLU A 69 -2.77 -2.38 19.23
C GLU A 69 -4.22 -2.89 19.14
N TRP A 70 -4.80 -3.17 20.31
CA TRP A 70 -6.24 -3.32 20.44
C TRP A 70 -6.90 -1.95 20.30
N TYR A 71 -7.90 -1.87 19.44
CA TYR A 71 -8.70 -0.68 19.21
C TYR A 71 -10.19 -1.02 19.18
N MET A 72 -11.06 -0.04 19.39
CA MET A 72 -12.50 -0.22 19.32
C MET A 72 -13.02 0.41 18.04
N THR A 73 -13.79 -0.34 17.24
CA THR A 73 -14.59 0.29 16.19
C THR A 73 -15.62 1.24 16.82
N MET A 74 -16.04 2.27 16.11
CA MET A 74 -16.94 3.31 16.63
C MET A 74 -16.44 3.87 17.98
N SER A 75 -15.12 4.10 18.07
CA SER A 75 -14.50 4.72 19.24
C SER A 75 -14.95 6.18 19.40
N LYS A 76 -14.50 6.85 20.47
CA LYS A 76 -14.72 8.29 20.65
C LYS A 76 -14.19 9.13 19.47
N ALA A 77 -13.19 8.64 18.72
CA ALA A 77 -12.67 9.33 17.53
C ALA A 77 -13.72 9.50 16.43
N CYS A 78 -14.72 8.61 16.38
CA CYS A 78 -15.80 8.65 15.40
C CYS A 78 -16.91 9.68 15.70
N TYR A 79 -16.84 10.41 16.81
CA TYR A 79 -17.84 11.39 17.24
C TYR A 79 -19.29 10.90 17.04
N ASP A 80 -20.04 11.46 16.10
CA ASP A 80 -21.42 11.06 15.75
C ASP A 80 -21.52 10.44 14.35
N CYS A 81 -20.57 9.58 13.97
CA CYS A 81 -20.56 8.86 12.69
C CYS A 81 -21.88 8.12 12.38
N LYS A 82 -22.63 7.70 13.40
CA LYS A 82 -23.92 7.03 13.23
C LYS A 82 -24.99 7.96 12.62
N SER A 83 -25.00 9.23 13.01
CA SER A 83 -25.98 10.20 12.53
C SER A 83 -25.42 11.08 11.41
N ASN A 84 -24.11 11.33 11.44
CA ASN A 84 -23.38 12.18 10.49
C ASN A 84 -22.23 11.41 9.84
N LYS A 85 -22.42 10.96 8.60
CA LYS A 85 -21.41 10.15 7.88
C LYS A 85 -20.06 10.85 7.71
N THR A 86 -20.02 12.18 7.71
CA THR A 86 -18.76 12.93 7.61
C THR A 86 -17.84 12.63 8.79
N ASP A 87 -18.41 12.37 9.98
CA ASP A 87 -17.64 12.04 11.17
C ASP A 87 -16.99 10.65 11.11
N CYS A 88 -17.42 9.79 10.18
CA CYS A 88 -16.79 8.49 9.93
C CYS A 88 -15.41 8.61 9.27
N PHE A 89 -15.09 9.74 8.65
CA PHE A 89 -13.80 10.00 7.99
C PHE A 89 -12.83 10.80 8.86
N ARG A 90 -13.13 10.95 10.15
CA ARG A 90 -12.22 11.58 11.09
C ARG A 90 -10.99 10.71 11.30
N MET A 91 -9.87 11.37 11.56
CA MET A 91 -8.62 10.71 11.93
C MET A 91 -8.83 9.78 13.13
N ASP A 92 -8.22 8.60 13.10
CA ASP A 92 -8.39 7.49 14.08
C ASP A 92 -9.82 6.92 14.18
N CYS A 93 -10.82 7.37 13.41
CA CYS A 93 -12.13 6.72 13.40
C CYS A 93 -12.08 5.42 12.58
N ILE A 94 -12.44 4.31 13.23
CA ILE A 94 -12.67 3.03 12.56
C ILE A 94 -14.17 2.70 12.64
N PRO A 95 -14.96 3.03 11.61
CA PRO A 95 -16.41 2.82 11.65
C PRO A 95 -16.80 1.34 11.54
N GLY A 96 -16.00 0.52 10.85
CA GLY A 96 -16.31 -0.90 10.62
C GLY A 96 -17.66 -1.08 9.92
N ASP A 97 -18.53 -1.88 10.52
CA ASP A 97 -19.93 -2.08 10.09
C ASP A 97 -20.93 -1.20 10.87
N GLY A 98 -20.45 -0.20 11.59
CA GLY A 98 -21.26 0.69 12.43
C GLY A 98 -21.56 0.15 13.83
N PHE A 99 -21.09 -1.06 14.17
CA PHE A 99 -21.17 -1.61 15.51
C PHE A 99 -19.84 -1.50 16.24
N LYS A 100 -19.90 -1.24 17.54
CA LYS A 100 -18.72 -1.17 18.42
C LYS A 100 -18.25 -2.58 18.77
N ARG A 101 -17.02 -2.92 18.39
CA ARG A 101 -16.34 -4.17 18.70
C ARG A 101 -14.84 -3.96 18.85
N PRO A 102 -14.14 -4.79 19.65
CA PRO A 102 -12.69 -4.79 19.69
C PRO A 102 -12.14 -5.35 18.37
N VAL A 103 -11.08 -4.71 17.86
CA VAL A 103 -10.32 -5.11 16.68
C VAL A 103 -8.83 -4.93 16.95
N VAL A 104 -8.00 -5.78 16.36
CA VAL A 104 -6.54 -5.58 16.33
C VAL A 104 -6.20 -4.86 15.04
N VAL A 105 -5.48 -3.75 15.15
CA VAL A 105 -5.14 -2.88 14.02
C VAL A 105 -3.69 -2.43 14.08
N VAL A 106 -3.17 -1.99 12.95
CA VAL A 106 -1.86 -1.34 12.86
C VAL A 106 -2.07 0.16 12.72
N ASN A 107 -1.42 0.94 13.58
CA ASN A 107 -1.44 2.41 13.55
C ASN A 107 -2.86 3.01 13.55
N ARG A 108 -3.81 2.38 14.28
CA ARG A 108 -5.22 2.79 14.36
C ARG A 108 -5.93 2.95 13.01
N GLN A 109 -5.50 2.17 12.02
CA GLN A 109 -6.07 2.18 10.69
C GLN A 109 -6.65 0.81 10.35
N LEU A 110 -7.78 0.82 9.65
CA LEU A 110 -8.41 -0.37 9.09
C LEU A 110 -9.03 -0.02 7.72
N PRO A 111 -8.45 -0.48 6.59
CA PRO A 111 -7.22 -1.28 6.47
C PRO A 111 -5.97 -0.60 7.05
N GLY A 112 -4.95 -1.38 7.40
CA GLY A 112 -3.68 -0.83 7.88
C GLY A 112 -2.92 -0.03 6.81
N PRO A 113 -1.80 0.62 7.17
CA PRO A 113 -1.05 1.48 6.25
C PRO A 113 -0.59 0.74 4.99
N SER A 114 -0.71 1.37 3.83
CA SER A 114 -0.18 0.84 2.58
C SER A 114 1.35 0.91 2.56
N ILE A 115 1.96 -0.05 1.88
CA ILE A 115 3.39 -0.06 1.57
C ILE A 115 3.49 0.05 0.05
N GLU A 116 3.92 1.22 -0.41
CA GLU A 116 4.14 1.52 -1.82
C GLU A 116 5.64 1.81 -2.01
N VAL A 117 6.28 0.96 -2.82
CA VAL A 117 7.72 0.98 -3.09
C VAL A 117 7.98 0.54 -4.53
N CYS A 118 9.18 0.83 -5.04
CA CYS A 118 9.59 0.37 -6.35
C CYS A 118 10.23 -1.02 -6.33
N LEU A 119 10.18 -1.71 -7.47
CA LEU A 119 10.88 -2.98 -7.64
C LEU A 119 12.37 -2.78 -7.34
N GLY A 120 12.92 -3.62 -6.46
CA GLY A 120 14.30 -3.56 -6.02
C GLY A 120 14.54 -2.70 -4.78
N ASP A 121 13.57 -1.92 -4.31
CA ASP A 121 13.69 -1.20 -3.03
C ASP A 121 13.79 -2.19 -1.85
N GLU A 122 14.45 -1.77 -0.78
CA GLU A 122 14.52 -2.51 0.47
C GLU A 122 13.39 -2.06 1.41
N ILE A 123 12.50 -2.99 1.75
CA ILE A 123 11.43 -2.76 2.71
C ILE A 123 11.98 -3.06 4.11
N LEU A 124 11.87 -2.08 5.02
CA LEU A 124 12.21 -2.21 6.42
C LEU A 124 11.01 -1.82 7.27
N VAL A 125 10.40 -2.80 7.95
CA VAL A 125 9.25 -2.57 8.83
C VAL A 125 9.63 -2.85 10.27
N GLU A 126 9.52 -1.83 11.12
CA GLU A 126 9.65 -1.99 12.57
C GLU A 126 8.28 -2.22 13.18
N LEU A 127 8.02 -3.47 13.55
CA LEU A 127 6.79 -3.91 14.20
C LEU A 127 6.94 -3.80 15.71
N HIS A 128 6.09 -2.99 16.34
CA HIS A 128 5.92 -2.94 17.79
C HIS A 128 4.60 -3.63 18.16
N ASN A 129 4.70 -4.69 18.94
CA ASN A 129 3.53 -5.38 19.47
C ASN A 129 3.10 -4.71 20.79
N HIS A 130 2.07 -3.88 20.77
CA HIS A 130 1.48 -3.27 21.97
C HIS A 130 0.28 -4.07 22.52
N LEU A 131 0.04 -5.28 22.03
CA LEU A 131 -0.94 -6.19 22.63
C LEU A 131 -0.48 -6.61 24.04
N LEU A 132 -1.45 -6.95 24.89
CA LEU A 132 -1.19 -7.19 26.31
C LEU A 132 -0.73 -8.62 26.56
N GLU A 133 -1.37 -9.59 25.92
CA GLU A 133 -1.18 -11.02 26.17
C GLU A 133 -0.89 -11.80 24.88
N GLU A 134 -1.25 -11.23 23.73
CA GLU A 134 -1.13 -11.89 22.44
C GLU A 134 0.21 -11.61 21.76
N SER A 135 0.88 -12.67 21.31
CA SER A 135 1.97 -12.55 20.35
C SER A 135 1.43 -12.34 18.94
N THR A 136 2.24 -11.76 18.05
CA THR A 136 1.86 -11.58 16.64
C THR A 136 3.05 -11.75 15.70
N THR A 137 2.76 -11.89 14.42
CA THR A 137 3.73 -11.86 13.32
C THR A 137 3.10 -11.14 12.14
N ILE A 138 3.87 -10.72 11.14
CA ILE A 138 3.34 -10.16 9.90
C ILE A 138 3.89 -10.97 8.75
N HIS A 139 3.00 -11.58 7.97
CA HIS A 139 3.35 -12.26 6.74
C HIS A 139 3.13 -11.36 5.53
N TRP A 140 4.03 -11.47 4.57
CA TRP A 140 4.10 -10.67 3.36
C TRP A 140 3.57 -11.48 2.18
N HIS A 141 2.24 -11.60 2.09
CA HIS A 141 1.59 -12.47 1.13
C HIS A 141 1.94 -12.08 -0.32
N GLY A 142 2.51 -13.03 -1.05
CA GLY A 142 2.92 -12.85 -2.45
C GLY A 142 4.39 -12.46 -2.65
N HIS A 143 5.14 -12.21 -1.57
CA HIS A 143 6.60 -12.05 -1.64
C HIS A 143 7.32 -13.40 -1.51
N HIS A 144 8.28 -13.67 -2.39
CA HIS A 144 9.00 -14.95 -2.40
C HIS A 144 10.05 -15.11 -1.29
N GLN A 145 10.46 -14.01 -0.63
CA GLN A 145 11.47 -14.01 0.43
C GLN A 145 12.79 -14.71 0.04
N ARG A 146 13.25 -14.50 -1.19
CA ARG A 146 14.48 -15.14 -1.70
C ARG A 146 15.71 -14.62 -0.94
N GLY A 147 16.32 -15.49 -0.15
CA GLY A 147 17.47 -15.14 0.71
C GLY A 147 17.10 -14.45 2.02
N THR A 148 15.82 -14.20 2.26
CA THR A 148 15.26 -13.59 3.48
C THR A 148 14.13 -14.43 4.06
N GLN A 149 14.22 -15.75 3.97
CA GLN A 149 13.17 -16.68 4.39
C GLN A 149 12.76 -16.47 5.86
N PHE A 150 13.71 -16.09 6.71
CA PHE A 150 13.50 -15.75 8.13
C PHE A 150 12.71 -14.44 8.36
N MET A 151 12.34 -13.73 7.30
CA MET A 151 11.51 -12.52 7.31
C MET A 151 10.09 -12.76 6.77
N ASP A 152 9.75 -14.02 6.48
CA ASP A 152 8.45 -14.38 5.93
C ASP A 152 7.29 -14.23 6.93
N GLY A 153 7.55 -14.23 8.24
CA GLY A 153 6.52 -13.95 9.24
C GLY A 153 5.59 -15.12 9.60
N VAL A 154 5.95 -16.34 9.24
CA VAL A 154 5.18 -17.54 9.62
C VAL A 154 5.67 -18.05 10.98
N PRO A 155 4.84 -17.98 12.04
CA PRO A 155 5.26 -18.34 13.38
C PRO A 155 5.63 -19.82 13.47
N TYR A 156 6.70 -20.13 14.20
CA TYR A 156 7.26 -21.47 14.41
C TYR A 156 7.78 -22.18 13.14
N VAL A 157 7.79 -21.50 11.99
CA VAL A 157 8.39 -21.99 10.74
C VAL A 157 9.59 -21.13 10.39
N THR A 158 9.37 -19.82 10.21
CA THR A 158 10.43 -18.90 9.77
C THR A 158 10.92 -17.99 10.90
N GLN A 159 10.11 -17.80 11.95
CA GLN A 159 10.50 -17.06 13.15
C GLN A 159 9.67 -17.45 14.38
N CYS A 160 10.17 -17.09 15.56
CA CYS A 160 9.34 -17.06 16.77
C CYS A 160 8.33 -15.88 16.71
N PRO A 161 7.13 -16.03 17.29
CA PRO A 161 6.19 -14.92 17.41
C PRO A 161 6.75 -13.74 18.19
N VAL A 162 6.41 -12.52 17.76
CA VAL A 162 6.78 -11.27 18.43
C VAL A 162 5.94 -11.16 19.70
N GLN A 163 6.59 -11.29 20.85
CA GLN A 163 5.94 -11.33 22.16
C GLN A 163 5.22 -10.01 22.50
N PRO A 164 4.25 -10.03 23.42
CA PRO A 164 3.63 -8.80 23.93
C PRO A 164 4.67 -7.78 24.39
N LYS A 165 4.44 -6.50 24.09
CA LYS A 165 5.30 -5.37 24.43
C LYS A 165 6.73 -5.44 23.88
N SER A 166 6.96 -6.28 22.86
CA SER A 166 8.25 -6.42 22.18
C SER A 166 8.18 -5.88 20.75
N ALA A 167 9.34 -5.81 20.10
CA ALA A 167 9.46 -5.34 18.73
C ALA A 167 10.28 -6.30 17.88
N PHE A 168 10.00 -6.29 16.58
CA PHE A 168 10.72 -7.06 15.57
C PHE A 168 10.89 -6.23 14.30
N ARG A 169 12.01 -6.41 13.61
CA ARG A 169 12.32 -5.68 12.38
C ARG A 169 12.34 -6.62 11.20
N TYR A 170 11.35 -6.49 10.33
CA TYR A 170 11.35 -7.15 9.02
C TYR A 170 12.24 -6.36 8.06
N ARG A 171 13.06 -7.05 7.28
CA ARG A 171 13.95 -6.45 6.29
C ARG A 171 14.11 -7.36 5.09
N TYR A 172 13.55 -6.98 3.94
CA TYR A 172 13.60 -7.78 2.72
C TYR A 172 13.49 -6.90 1.47
N TRP A 173 13.86 -7.45 0.33
CA TRP A 173 13.83 -6.75 -0.95
C TRP A 173 12.47 -6.90 -1.64
N ALA A 174 11.98 -5.82 -2.23
CA ALA A 174 10.80 -5.84 -3.09
C ALA A 174 11.17 -6.47 -4.44
N ASP A 175 11.25 -7.80 -4.51
CA ASP A 175 11.71 -8.56 -5.67
C ASP A 175 10.58 -9.03 -6.61
N THR A 176 9.33 -8.87 -6.19
CA THR A 176 8.15 -9.41 -6.87
C THR A 176 7.19 -8.27 -7.19
N PRO A 177 7.08 -7.83 -8.47
CA PRO A 177 6.17 -6.75 -8.84
C PRO A 177 4.72 -7.21 -8.79
N GLY A 178 3.81 -6.32 -8.39
CA GLY A 178 2.38 -6.60 -8.36
C GLY A 178 1.68 -5.98 -7.16
N THR A 179 0.41 -6.33 -6.99
CA THR A 179 -0.38 -5.96 -5.82
C THR A 179 -0.36 -7.12 -4.83
N HIS A 180 0.27 -6.88 -3.69
CA HIS A 180 0.42 -7.82 -2.59
C HIS A 180 -0.34 -7.30 -1.37
N PHE A 181 -0.41 -8.10 -0.32
CA PHE A 181 -0.95 -7.66 0.96
C PHE A 181 -0.13 -8.25 2.10
N TRP A 182 -0.24 -7.63 3.27
CA TRP A 182 0.32 -8.15 4.50
C TRP A 182 -0.79 -8.41 5.49
N HIS A 183 -0.59 -9.39 6.37
CA HIS A 183 -1.55 -9.70 7.41
C HIS A 183 -0.85 -10.38 8.59
N SER A 184 -1.52 -10.41 9.74
CA SER A 184 -1.07 -11.28 10.82
C SER A 184 -1.12 -12.73 10.35
N HIS A 185 -0.05 -13.47 10.59
CA HIS A 185 -0.01 -14.92 10.36
C HIS A 185 0.07 -15.71 11.68
N THR A 186 -0.12 -15.02 12.79
CA THR A 186 -0.37 -15.62 14.08
C THR A 186 -1.88 -15.69 14.31
N GLY A 187 -2.35 -16.88 14.67
CA GLY A 187 -3.72 -17.18 15.07
C GLY A 187 -3.70 -18.19 16.21
N THR A 188 -4.86 -18.39 16.82
CA THR A 188 -5.11 -19.44 17.82
C THR A 188 -5.65 -20.70 17.16
#